data_AF-A0A2A7U0D5-F1
#
_entry.id   AF-A0A2A7U0D5-F1
#
_cell.length_a   1.000
_cell.length_b   1.000
_cell.length_c   1.000
_cell.angle_alpha   90.00
_cell.angle_beta   90.00
_cell.angle_gamma   90.00
#
_symmetry.space_group_name_H-M   'P 1'
#
loop_
_entity.id
_entity.type
_entity.pdbx_description
1 polymer ?
#
loop_
_entity_poly.entity_id
_entity_poly.type
_entity_poly.pdbx_seq_one_letter_code
_entity_poly.pdbx_strand_id
1 'polypeptide(L)'
;MIQAGGIPMQNASPPSEARTPAARRCTLALALLLADAPLTSQRLCQINHQPCQEAEADLSHLVGEMMRYHALHLSYHPRQGYRLYGSAYEWRLCLLHWLQRGMRLAPGVSEAQLFSALQQVAPTLQPEACLACLARFAALLDQHTTLPCFTFTPRQKQLVGLMLLFASLQQQRHPLTNLLPCWLPDIHRRDLQQKCEYGCAGALCQILFDRLDPELRQQEQLFTTLMLSLLKNHAATPRDNDQDRTLMQEVEESVERVEACSGIRFPQREQLCSRLFAHLGAAIERARFGIRIGTPLLAELELHHPGLLTLTRDSIAGLEHHYRIRFSPEELSLIAVSLGAWLMQAGKL
;
A
#
# COMPACT_ATOMS: atom_id res chain seq x y z
N MET A 1 -13.17 -40.23 50.89
CA MET A 1 -12.63 -38.87 50.72
C MET A 1 -11.34 -38.97 49.91
N ILE A 2 -11.43 -38.79 48.59
CA ILE A 2 -10.27 -38.68 47.69
C ILE A 2 -10.50 -37.37 46.93
N GLN A 3 -9.74 -36.34 47.27
CA GLN A 3 -9.77 -35.05 46.58
C GLN A 3 -8.93 -35.16 45.31
N ALA A 4 -9.58 -34.99 44.16
CA ALA A 4 -8.92 -34.79 42.88
C ALA A 4 -8.41 -33.36 42.79
N GLY A 5 -7.08 -33.18 42.74
CA GLY A 5 -6.44 -31.92 42.43
C GLY A 5 -6.54 -31.61 40.95
N GLY A 6 -7.43 -30.70 40.58
CA GLY A 6 -7.48 -30.11 39.24
C GLY A 6 -6.39 -29.05 39.09
N ILE A 7 -5.41 -29.30 38.23
CA ILE A 7 -4.45 -28.28 37.77
C ILE A 7 -5.22 -27.33 36.85
N PRO A 8 -5.30 -26.02 37.12
CA PRO A 8 -5.95 -25.09 36.22
C PRO A 8 -5.09 -24.94 34.96
N MET A 9 -5.66 -25.29 33.81
CA MET A 9 -5.11 -24.92 32.52
C MET A 9 -5.08 -23.39 32.42
N GLN A 10 -3.91 -22.80 32.64
CA GLN A 10 -3.63 -21.43 32.27
C GLN A 10 -3.71 -21.34 30.74
N ASN A 11 -4.76 -20.69 30.24
CA ASN A 11 -4.81 -20.26 28.85
C ASN A 11 -3.54 -19.45 28.56
N ALA A 12 -2.70 -19.96 27.66
CA ALA A 12 -1.49 -19.28 27.22
C ALA A 12 -1.88 -17.88 26.73
N SER A 13 -1.25 -16.86 27.32
CA SER A 13 -1.37 -15.48 26.86
C SER A 13 -1.06 -15.44 25.36
N PRO A 14 -1.78 -14.61 24.56
CA PRO A 14 -1.48 -14.50 23.14
C PRO A 14 0.02 -14.18 22.96
N PRO A 15 0.70 -14.78 21.97
CA PRO A 15 2.10 -14.45 21.71
C PRO A 15 2.20 -12.93 21.49
N SER A 16 3.27 -12.30 22.02
CA SER A 16 3.48 -10.86 21.80
C SER A 16 3.36 -10.56 20.31
N GLU A 17 2.77 -9.42 19.94
CA GLU A 17 2.35 -9.12 18.57
C GLU A 17 3.45 -9.39 17.51
N ALA A 18 4.72 -9.16 17.89
CA ALA A 18 5.92 -9.42 17.09
C ALA A 18 6.23 -10.91 16.80
N ARG A 19 5.53 -11.87 17.43
CA ARG A 19 5.74 -13.32 17.25
C ARG A 19 4.66 -14.00 16.39
N THR A 20 3.61 -13.27 16.01
CA THR A 20 2.55 -13.83 15.15
C THR A 20 3.10 -14.17 13.76
N PRO A 21 2.61 -15.22 13.07
CA PRO A 21 3.05 -15.55 11.71
C PRO A 21 2.93 -14.36 10.74
N ALA A 22 1.87 -13.56 10.88
CA ALA A 22 1.68 -12.37 10.06
C ALA A 22 2.76 -11.29 10.31
N ALA A 23 3.16 -11.06 11.57
CA ALA A 23 4.25 -10.14 11.90
C ALA A 23 5.59 -10.66 11.37
N ARG A 24 5.88 -11.96 11.55
CA ARG A 24 7.10 -12.60 11.03
C ARG A 24 7.22 -12.48 9.52
N ARG A 25 6.11 -12.63 8.79
CA ARG A 25 6.07 -12.43 7.33
C ARG A 25 6.33 -10.98 6.94
N CYS A 26 5.83 -9.98 7.67
CA CYS A 26 6.21 -8.58 7.43
C CYS A 26 7.70 -8.33 7.64
N THR A 27 8.26 -8.84 8.73
CA THR A 27 9.70 -8.74 9.05
C THR A 27 10.54 -9.38 7.95
N LEU A 28 10.11 -10.52 7.41
CA LEU A 28 10.78 -11.23 6.33
C LEU A 28 10.66 -10.50 4.98
N ALA A 29 9.48 -9.96 4.66
CA ALA A 29 9.25 -9.18 3.44
C ALA A 29 10.18 -7.97 3.37
N LEU A 30 10.28 -7.22 4.48
CA LEU A 30 11.19 -6.08 4.58
C LEU A 30 12.65 -6.51 4.47
N ALA A 31 13.04 -7.62 5.10
CA ALA A 31 14.40 -8.14 4.97
C ALA A 31 14.75 -8.49 3.51
N LEU A 32 13.82 -9.08 2.75
CA LEU A 32 14.01 -9.38 1.32
C LEU A 32 14.10 -8.09 0.48
N LEU A 33 13.26 -7.10 0.76
CA LEU A 33 13.21 -5.84 0.01
C LEU A 33 14.41 -4.92 0.31
N LEU A 34 14.99 -5.04 1.52
CA LEU A 34 16.17 -4.32 1.98
C LEU A 34 17.49 -5.05 1.69
N ALA A 35 17.44 -6.30 1.19
CA ALA A 35 18.64 -7.09 0.99
C ALA A 35 19.50 -6.54 -0.17
N ASP A 36 20.80 -6.36 0.07
CA ASP A 36 21.80 -6.06 -0.98
C ASP A 36 22.37 -7.34 -1.63
N ALA A 37 22.29 -8.46 -0.92
CA ALA A 37 22.68 -9.79 -1.38
C ALA A 37 21.55 -10.81 -1.18
N PRO A 38 21.56 -11.94 -1.92
CA PRO A 38 20.59 -13.01 -1.71
C PRO A 38 20.51 -13.48 -0.25
N LEU A 39 19.29 -13.73 0.27
CA LEU A 39 19.09 -14.24 1.61
C LEU A 39 19.26 -15.77 1.64
N THR A 40 20.17 -16.27 2.47
CA THR A 40 20.35 -17.72 2.67
C THR A 40 19.29 -18.31 3.59
N SER A 41 19.05 -19.63 3.53
CA SER A 41 18.13 -20.31 4.45
C SER A 41 18.51 -20.13 5.93
N GLN A 42 19.82 -20.09 6.22
CA GLN A 42 20.31 -19.78 7.57
C GLN A 42 19.90 -18.37 8.00
N ARG A 43 19.99 -17.38 7.10
CA ARG A 43 19.58 -16.01 7.39
C ARG A 43 18.07 -15.90 7.61
N LEU A 44 17.25 -16.63 6.85
CA LEU A 44 15.79 -16.71 7.05
C LEU A 44 15.45 -17.15 8.47
N CYS A 45 16.11 -18.20 8.97
CA CYS A 45 15.92 -18.71 10.34
C CYS A 45 16.30 -17.65 11.39
N GLN A 46 17.39 -16.93 11.15
CA GLN A 46 17.90 -15.90 12.08
C GLN A 46 16.99 -14.68 12.19
N ILE A 47 16.38 -14.22 11.09
CA ILE A 47 15.58 -12.98 11.06
C ILE A 47 14.45 -13.00 12.08
N ASN A 48 13.75 -14.13 12.19
CA ASN A 48 12.61 -14.29 13.10
C ASN A 48 12.88 -15.28 14.24
N HIS A 49 14.13 -15.74 14.40
CA HIS A 49 14.53 -16.80 15.33
C HIS A 49 13.63 -18.05 15.23
N GLN A 50 13.40 -18.52 14.01
CA GLN A 50 12.53 -19.67 13.71
C GLN A 50 13.35 -20.88 13.24
N PRO A 51 12.87 -22.11 13.49
CA PRO A 51 13.44 -23.31 12.86
C PRO A 51 13.23 -23.28 11.34
N CYS A 52 14.03 -24.06 10.62
CA CYS A 52 14.04 -24.07 9.15
C CYS A 52 12.66 -24.30 8.53
N GLN A 53 11.89 -25.25 9.07
CA GLN A 53 10.56 -25.58 8.59
C GLN A 53 9.58 -24.40 8.69
N GLU A 54 9.59 -23.68 9.82
CA GLU A 54 8.73 -22.50 10.03
C GLU A 54 9.19 -21.33 9.15
N ALA A 55 10.50 -21.12 9.01
CA ALA A 55 11.05 -20.07 8.16
C ALA A 55 10.70 -20.28 6.68
N GLU A 56 10.76 -21.53 6.20
CA GLU A 56 10.36 -21.91 4.84
C GLU A 56 8.84 -21.79 4.62
N ALA A 57 8.03 -22.17 5.62
CA ALA A 57 6.59 -21.99 5.56
C ALA A 57 6.20 -20.50 5.49
N ASP A 58 6.82 -19.65 6.32
CA ASP A 58 6.63 -18.21 6.29
C ASP A 58 7.06 -17.61 4.95
N LEU A 59 8.19 -18.07 4.37
CA LEU A 59 8.65 -17.63 3.05
C LEU A 59 7.68 -18.05 1.95
N SER A 60 7.22 -19.31 1.93
CA SER A 60 6.30 -19.82 0.93
C SER A 60 4.99 -19.03 0.91
N HIS A 61 4.42 -18.78 2.09
CA HIS A 61 3.21 -17.95 2.21
C HIS A 61 3.46 -16.50 1.79
N LEU A 62 4.60 -15.93 2.17
CA LEU A 62 4.99 -14.58 1.77
C LEU A 62 5.10 -14.47 0.24
N VAL A 63 5.76 -15.42 -0.42
CA VAL A 63 5.92 -15.45 -1.88
C VAL A 63 4.55 -15.55 -2.55
N GLY A 64 3.65 -16.39 -2.03
CA GLY A 64 2.26 -16.47 -2.51
C GLY A 64 1.54 -15.12 -2.43
N GLU A 65 1.65 -14.40 -1.31
CA GLU A 65 1.07 -13.05 -1.16
C GLU A 65 1.75 -12.02 -2.09
N MET A 66 3.09 -12.02 -2.17
CA MET A 66 3.85 -11.06 -2.98
C MET A 66 3.60 -11.25 -4.47
N MET A 67 3.63 -12.48 -4.98
CA MET A 67 3.40 -12.75 -6.40
C MET A 67 1.96 -12.46 -6.83
N ARG A 68 1.01 -12.56 -5.90
CA ARG A 68 -0.41 -12.26 -6.19
C ARG A 68 -0.64 -10.76 -6.36
N TYR A 69 0.07 -9.92 -5.61
CA TYR A 69 -0.24 -8.48 -5.52
C TYR A 69 0.84 -7.56 -6.10
N HIS A 70 2.02 -8.10 -6.40
CA HIS A 70 3.12 -7.35 -6.97
C HIS A 70 3.71 -8.16 -8.13
N ALA A 71 4.13 -7.48 -9.20
CA ALA A 71 4.82 -8.14 -10.32
C ALA A 71 6.31 -8.39 -9.99
N LEU A 72 6.56 -8.91 -8.79
CA LEU A 72 7.87 -9.34 -8.31
C LEU A 72 7.97 -10.86 -8.37
N HIS A 73 9.17 -11.36 -8.61
CA HIS A 73 9.46 -12.79 -8.54
C HIS A 73 10.63 -13.06 -7.61
N LEU A 74 10.57 -14.20 -6.91
CA LEU A 74 11.64 -14.69 -6.07
C LEU A 74 12.38 -15.80 -6.82
N SER A 75 13.68 -15.62 -7.05
CA SER A 75 14.54 -16.69 -7.56
C SER A 75 15.31 -17.32 -6.40
N TYR A 76 15.43 -18.65 -6.44
CA TYR A 76 16.31 -19.40 -5.56
C TYR A 76 17.52 -19.92 -6.32
N HIS A 77 18.70 -19.79 -5.73
CA HIS A 77 19.91 -20.42 -6.22
C HIS A 77 20.57 -21.24 -5.09
N PRO A 78 20.89 -22.53 -5.28
CA PRO A 78 21.34 -23.42 -4.19
C PRO A 78 22.54 -22.92 -3.38
N ARG A 79 23.46 -22.17 -4.02
CA ARG A 79 24.67 -21.64 -3.35
C ARG A 79 24.56 -20.19 -2.89
N GLN A 80 23.55 -19.46 -3.36
CA GLN A 80 23.44 -18.02 -3.08
C GLN A 80 22.24 -17.71 -2.18
N GLY A 81 21.14 -18.45 -2.32
CA GLY A 81 19.91 -18.24 -1.58
C GLY A 81 18.83 -17.58 -2.43
N TYR A 82 17.94 -16.84 -1.77
CA TYR A 82 16.75 -16.24 -2.35
C TYR A 82 16.98 -14.77 -2.71
N ARG A 83 16.58 -14.37 -3.91
CA ARG A 83 16.67 -12.98 -4.38
C ARG A 83 15.39 -12.55 -5.07
N LEU A 84 14.91 -11.36 -4.72
CA LEU A 84 13.79 -10.70 -5.38
C LEU A 84 14.25 -9.98 -6.65
N TYR A 85 13.37 -10.00 -7.65
CA TYR A 85 13.57 -9.35 -8.94
C TYR A 85 12.26 -8.72 -9.41
N GLY A 86 12.40 -7.60 -10.12
CA GLY A 86 11.30 -6.84 -10.69
C GLY A 86 11.72 -5.39 -10.96
N SER A 87 10.80 -4.59 -11.47
CA SER A 87 11.04 -3.17 -11.70
C SER A 87 11.13 -2.41 -10.37
N ALA A 88 11.84 -1.26 -10.34
CA ALA A 88 11.83 -0.40 -9.15
C ALA A 88 10.42 0.03 -8.75
N TYR A 89 9.53 0.20 -9.71
CA TYR A 89 8.14 0.57 -9.47
C TYR A 89 7.42 -0.49 -8.61
N GLU A 90 7.45 -1.74 -9.05
CA GLU A 90 6.84 -2.88 -8.33
C GLU A 90 7.52 -3.10 -6.97
N TRP A 91 8.83 -2.91 -6.91
CA TRP A 91 9.59 -3.01 -5.66
C TRP A 91 9.12 -2.00 -4.63
N ARG A 92 8.91 -0.74 -5.03
CA ARG A 92 8.48 0.32 -4.12
C ARG A 92 7.01 0.23 -3.76
N LEU A 93 6.14 -0.23 -4.66
CA LEU A 93 4.75 -0.56 -4.30
C LEU A 93 4.67 -1.71 -3.30
N CYS A 94 5.48 -2.75 -3.51
CA CYS A 94 5.60 -3.86 -2.57
C CYS A 94 6.10 -3.39 -1.21
N LEU A 95 7.12 -2.54 -1.18
CA LEU A 95 7.60 -1.94 0.05
C LEU A 95 6.51 -1.12 0.74
N LEU A 96 5.80 -0.25 0.02
CA LEU A 96 4.73 0.56 0.58
C LEU A 96 3.69 -0.32 1.27
N HIS A 97 3.26 -1.40 0.63
CA HIS A 97 2.31 -2.37 1.18
C HIS A 97 2.83 -3.04 2.46
N TRP A 98 4.03 -3.62 2.42
CA TRP A 98 4.57 -4.38 3.54
C TRP A 98 5.02 -3.50 4.69
N LEU A 99 5.44 -2.28 4.42
CA LEU A 99 5.80 -1.30 5.44
C LEU A 99 4.54 -0.82 6.18
N GLN A 100 3.45 -0.52 5.45
CA GLN A 100 2.16 -0.23 6.06
C GLN A 100 1.70 -1.34 7.00
N ARG A 101 1.80 -2.60 6.55
CA ARG A 101 1.41 -3.77 7.34
C ARG A 101 2.35 -4.00 8.52
N GLY A 102 3.66 -3.85 8.32
CA GLY A 102 4.70 -3.99 9.34
C GLY A 102 4.55 -2.98 10.48
N MET A 103 4.30 -1.71 10.16
CA MET A 103 4.03 -0.68 11.16
C MET A 103 2.79 -0.96 12.02
N ARG A 104 1.84 -1.80 11.55
CA ARG A 104 0.68 -2.24 12.34
C ARG A 104 1.01 -3.43 13.24
N LEU A 105 1.69 -4.42 12.68
CA LEU A 105 1.82 -5.76 13.28
C LEU A 105 3.13 -5.93 14.09
N ALA A 106 4.13 -5.11 13.80
CA ALA A 106 5.46 -5.15 14.41
C ALA A 106 6.06 -3.73 14.45
N PRO A 107 5.48 -2.81 15.26
CA PRO A 107 5.93 -1.43 15.33
C PRO A 107 7.40 -1.32 15.73
N GLY A 108 8.13 -0.38 15.12
CA GLY A 108 9.56 -0.16 15.34
C GLY A 108 10.50 -1.15 14.64
N VAL A 109 10.06 -2.39 14.36
CA VAL A 109 10.90 -3.40 13.68
C VAL A 109 11.30 -2.94 12.28
N SER A 110 10.36 -2.38 11.53
CA SER A 110 10.60 -1.88 10.18
C SER A 110 11.63 -0.74 10.14
N GLU A 111 11.57 0.16 11.13
CA GLU A 111 12.50 1.28 11.25
C GLU A 111 13.89 0.79 11.62
N ALA A 112 13.99 -0.11 12.60
CA ALA A 112 15.26 -0.70 13.01
C ALA A 112 15.96 -1.42 11.86
N GLN A 113 15.23 -2.19 11.05
CA GLN A 113 15.80 -2.85 9.87
C GLN A 113 16.32 -1.85 8.84
N LEU A 114 15.54 -0.82 8.52
CA LEU A 114 15.95 0.20 7.57
C LEU A 114 17.16 0.99 8.07
N PHE A 115 17.18 1.40 9.34
CA PHE A 115 18.29 2.13 9.91
C PHE A 115 19.57 1.29 9.95
N SER A 116 19.45 0.00 10.27
CA SER A 116 20.57 -0.94 10.19
C SER A 116 21.11 -1.05 8.75
N ALA A 117 20.23 -1.15 7.76
CA ALA A 117 20.62 -1.22 6.35
C ALA A 117 21.29 0.08 5.86
N LEU A 118 20.82 1.24 6.30
CA LEU A 118 21.45 2.54 6.02
C LEU A 118 22.84 2.65 6.66
N GLN A 119 22.99 2.22 7.91
CA GLN A 119 24.28 2.24 8.61
C GLN A 119 25.32 1.32 7.94
N GLN A 120 24.90 0.21 7.32
CA GLN A 120 25.80 -0.65 6.55
C GLN A 120 26.42 0.06 5.35
N VAL A 121 25.69 0.99 4.72
CA VAL A 121 26.17 1.73 3.54
C VAL A 121 26.85 3.04 3.94
N ALA A 122 26.42 3.63 5.05
CA ALA A 122 26.99 4.84 5.63
C ALA A 122 27.34 4.61 7.12
N PRO A 123 28.52 4.03 7.44
CA PRO A 123 28.89 3.66 8.82
C PRO A 123 28.91 4.81 9.83
N THR A 124 29.10 6.05 9.35
CA THR A 124 29.09 7.26 10.17
C THR A 124 27.68 7.77 10.50
N LEU A 125 26.64 7.27 9.81
CA LEU A 125 25.26 7.67 10.02
C LEU A 125 24.76 7.16 11.37
N GLN A 126 24.40 8.09 12.25
CA GLN A 126 23.84 7.77 13.55
C GLN A 126 22.31 7.60 13.47
N PRO A 127 21.70 6.71 14.27
CA PRO A 127 20.24 6.53 14.31
C PRO A 127 19.48 7.84 14.59
N GLU A 128 20.02 8.73 15.41
CA GLU A 128 19.42 10.03 15.74
C GLU A 128 19.30 10.93 14.51
N ALA A 129 20.23 10.83 13.56
CA ALA A 129 20.16 11.58 12.30
C ALA A 129 18.99 11.09 11.42
N CYS A 130 18.74 9.78 11.39
CA CYS A 130 17.57 9.21 10.72
C CYS A 130 16.27 9.72 11.35
N LEU A 131 16.18 9.70 12.69
CA LEU A 131 15.02 10.22 13.41
C LEU A 131 14.80 11.72 13.19
N ALA A 132 15.86 12.52 13.21
CA ALA A 132 15.79 13.95 12.90
C ALA A 132 15.32 14.19 11.46
N CYS A 133 15.76 13.35 10.51
CA CYS A 133 15.30 13.40 9.13
C CYS A 133 13.80 13.08 9.02
N LEU A 134 13.32 12.04 9.71
CA LEU A 134 11.89 11.70 9.77
C LEU A 134 11.06 12.86 10.36
N ALA A 135 11.53 13.48 11.44
CA ALA A 135 10.87 14.64 12.04
C ALA A 135 10.80 15.83 11.08
N ARG A 136 11.88 16.07 10.32
CA ARG A 136 11.91 17.13 9.29
C ARG A 136 10.89 16.85 8.16
N PHE A 137 10.76 15.61 7.70
CA PHE A 137 9.73 15.25 6.72
C PHE A 137 8.32 15.47 7.26
N ALA A 138 8.06 15.05 8.50
CA ALA A 138 6.75 15.24 9.12
C ALA A 138 6.38 16.73 9.22
N ALA A 139 7.31 17.58 9.66
CA ALA A 139 7.10 19.02 9.73
C ALA A 139 6.87 19.66 8.36
N LEU A 140 7.59 19.21 7.33
CA LEU A 140 7.39 19.70 5.96
C LEU A 140 6.03 19.29 5.41
N LEU A 141 5.60 18.04 5.65
CA LEU A 141 4.26 17.60 5.31
C LEU A 141 3.22 18.53 5.95
N ASP A 142 3.33 18.81 7.25
CA ASP A 142 2.42 19.72 7.95
C ASP A 142 2.36 21.12 7.34
N GLN A 143 3.52 21.70 6.99
CA GLN A 143 3.58 23.02 6.34
C GLN A 143 2.86 23.05 4.99
N HIS A 144 2.85 21.95 4.24
CA HIS A 144 2.16 21.84 2.96
C HIS A 144 0.67 21.46 3.08
N THR A 145 0.20 21.08 4.27
CA THR A 145 -1.23 20.78 4.53
C THR A 145 -2.08 22.02 4.87
N THR A 146 -1.49 23.22 4.91
CA THR A 146 -2.18 24.45 5.32
C THR A 146 -3.24 24.94 4.31
N LEU A 147 -3.26 24.40 3.08
CA LEU A 147 -4.37 24.51 2.12
C LEU A 147 -5.09 23.16 2.08
N PRO A 148 -6.45 23.10 1.97
CA PRO A 148 -7.27 21.90 2.19
C PRO A 148 -7.17 20.83 1.08
N CYS A 149 -5.99 20.66 0.49
CA CYS A 149 -5.73 19.71 -0.57
C CYS A 149 -5.55 18.28 -0.03
N PHE A 150 -4.89 18.09 1.10
CA PHE A 150 -4.70 16.78 1.72
C PHE A 150 -4.20 16.93 3.15
N THR A 151 -4.47 15.94 4.00
CA THR A 151 -3.87 15.81 5.33
C THR A 151 -3.37 14.39 5.55
N PHE A 152 -2.33 14.26 6.36
CA PHE A 152 -1.74 12.97 6.71
C PHE A 152 -1.77 12.75 8.22
N THR A 153 -2.20 11.57 8.63
CA THR A 153 -2.07 11.07 10.00
C THR A 153 -0.59 10.94 10.38
N PRO A 154 -0.23 10.95 11.68
CA PRO A 154 1.15 10.74 12.12
C PRO A 154 1.77 9.47 11.53
N ARG A 155 0.99 8.39 11.43
CA ARG A 155 1.43 7.12 10.85
C ARG A 155 1.72 7.22 9.35
N GLN A 156 0.90 7.94 8.58
CA GLN A 156 1.17 8.19 7.16
C GLN A 156 2.44 9.03 6.97
N LYS A 157 2.68 10.05 7.81
CA LYS A 157 3.92 10.85 7.76
C LYS A 157 5.16 10.00 8.03
N GLN A 158 5.10 9.14 9.04
CA GLN A 158 6.17 8.19 9.36
C GLN A 158 6.43 7.24 8.19
N LEU A 159 5.37 6.69 7.58
CA LEU A 159 5.47 5.84 6.39
C LEU A 159 6.15 6.57 5.22
N VAL A 160 5.75 7.80 4.91
CA VAL A 160 6.37 8.63 3.87
C VAL A 160 7.86 8.82 4.14
N GLY A 161 8.23 9.15 5.38
CA GLY A 161 9.62 9.33 5.75
C GLY A 161 10.46 8.06 5.59
N LEU A 162 9.94 6.90 6.03
CA LEU A 162 10.61 5.61 5.87
C LEU A 162 10.76 5.21 4.39
N MET A 163 9.75 5.49 3.56
CA MET A 163 9.84 5.27 2.11
C MET A 163 10.91 6.14 1.44
N LEU A 164 11.06 7.40 1.87
CA LEU A 164 12.10 8.31 1.37
C LEU A 164 13.51 7.88 1.81
N LEU A 165 13.66 7.46 3.06
CA LEU A 165 14.91 6.88 3.56
C LEU A 165 15.28 5.57 2.85
N PHE A 166 14.28 4.76 2.50
CA PHE A 166 14.52 3.59 1.67
C PHE A 166 14.95 3.97 0.25
N ALA A 167 14.31 4.95 -0.37
CA ALA A 167 14.71 5.44 -1.68
C ALA A 167 16.16 5.94 -1.67
N SER A 168 16.62 6.62 -0.61
CA SER A 168 18.02 7.02 -0.48
C SER A 168 18.97 5.84 -0.30
N LEU A 169 18.59 4.80 0.44
CA LEU A 169 19.34 3.54 0.53
C LEU A 169 19.51 2.90 -0.85
N GLN A 170 18.44 2.82 -1.64
CA GLN A 170 18.48 2.25 -2.99
C GLN A 170 19.48 2.99 -3.87
N GLN A 171 19.44 4.33 -3.86
CA GLN A 171 20.35 5.17 -4.64
C GLN A 171 21.83 4.93 -4.32
N GLN A 172 22.15 4.64 -3.05
CA GLN A 172 23.54 4.39 -2.63
C GLN A 172 24.06 3.00 -3.02
N ARG A 173 23.20 1.97 -2.98
CA ARG A 173 23.60 0.57 -3.25
C ARG A 173 23.60 0.24 -4.74
N HIS A 174 22.58 0.71 -5.45
CA HIS A 174 22.39 0.47 -6.86
C HIS A 174 21.88 1.78 -7.46
N PRO A 175 22.75 2.61 -8.08
CA PRO A 175 22.31 3.81 -8.76
C PRO A 175 21.11 3.46 -9.61
N LEU A 176 20.01 4.22 -9.44
CA LEU A 176 18.73 3.84 -10.02
C LEU A 176 18.80 3.66 -11.54
N THR A 177 19.83 4.12 -12.24
CA THR A 177 20.08 3.83 -13.66
C THR A 177 19.94 2.35 -14.06
N ASN A 178 20.22 1.39 -13.17
CA ASN A 178 20.04 -0.05 -13.46
C ASN A 178 18.68 -0.62 -13.01
N LEU A 179 17.96 0.09 -12.15
CA LEU A 179 16.63 -0.28 -11.67
C LEU A 179 15.54 0.62 -12.25
N LEU A 180 15.95 1.60 -13.06
CA LEU A 180 15.12 2.62 -13.64
C LEU A 180 14.26 1.98 -14.69
N PRO A 181 12.95 2.22 -14.62
CA PRO A 181 12.18 2.24 -15.81
C PRO A 181 11.88 3.71 -16.13
N CYS A 182 11.85 4.04 -17.39
CA CYS A 182 10.95 5.07 -17.90
C CYS A 182 9.48 4.62 -17.69
N TRP A 183 9.10 4.22 -16.45
CA TRP A 183 7.90 3.42 -16.17
C TRP A 183 6.62 4.20 -16.34
N LEU A 184 6.67 5.51 -16.15
CA LEU A 184 5.55 6.38 -16.45
C LEU A 184 5.67 6.86 -17.89
N PRO A 185 4.72 6.49 -18.76
CA PRO A 185 4.48 7.21 -20.00
C PRO A 185 4.31 8.72 -19.72
N ASP A 186 4.68 9.57 -20.68
CA ASP A 186 4.66 11.03 -20.50
C ASP A 186 3.30 11.60 -20.08
N ILE A 187 2.21 10.92 -20.43
CA ILE A 187 0.87 11.30 -20.00
C ILE A 187 0.73 11.16 -18.48
N HIS A 188 1.15 10.04 -17.90
CA HIS A 188 1.09 9.83 -16.45
C HIS A 188 2.07 10.70 -15.69
N ARG A 189 3.23 11.05 -16.28
CA ARG A 189 4.15 12.04 -15.69
C ARG A 189 3.47 13.40 -15.57
N ARG A 190 2.82 13.85 -16.64
CA ARG A 190 2.07 15.11 -16.66
C ARG A 190 0.90 15.10 -15.67
N ASP A 191 0.17 13.99 -15.59
CA ASP A 191 -0.92 13.82 -14.62
C ASP A 191 -0.42 13.99 -13.18
N LEU A 192 0.73 13.38 -12.83
CA LEU A 192 1.36 13.55 -11.52
C LEU A 192 1.87 14.96 -11.29
N GLN A 193 2.44 15.62 -12.29
CA GLN A 193 2.91 17.01 -12.16
C GLN A 193 1.79 18.01 -11.89
N GLN A 194 0.56 17.70 -12.31
CA GLN A 194 -0.62 18.52 -12.06
C GLN A 194 -1.27 18.25 -10.69
N LYS A 195 -0.80 17.24 -9.95
CA LYS A 195 -1.31 16.95 -8.61
C LYS A 195 -0.90 18.04 -7.62
N CYS A 196 -1.79 18.37 -6.70
CA CYS A 196 -1.51 19.33 -5.64
C CYS A 196 -0.38 18.84 -4.69
N GLU A 197 -0.17 17.52 -4.60
CA GLU A 197 0.92 16.91 -3.84
C GLU A 197 2.30 17.12 -4.47
N TYR A 198 2.38 17.50 -5.76
CA TYR A 198 3.63 17.53 -6.53
C TYR A 198 4.67 18.49 -5.94
N GLY A 199 4.22 19.68 -5.51
CA GLY A 199 5.10 20.67 -4.86
C GLY A 199 5.66 20.17 -3.53
N CYS A 200 4.82 19.55 -2.70
CA CYS A 200 5.23 18.95 -1.44
C CYS A 200 6.23 17.80 -1.66
N ALA A 201 5.96 16.92 -2.63
CA ALA A 201 6.87 15.85 -3.03
C ALA A 201 8.24 16.39 -3.46
N GLY A 202 8.29 17.50 -4.20
CA GLY A 202 9.53 18.15 -4.61
C GLY A 202 10.34 18.67 -3.43
N ALA A 203 9.68 19.34 -2.49
CA ALA A 203 10.31 19.85 -1.27
C ALA A 203 10.84 18.73 -0.37
N LEU A 204 10.14 17.60 -0.26
CA LEU A 204 10.63 16.38 0.40
C LEU A 204 11.88 15.83 -0.30
N CYS A 205 11.82 15.69 -1.63
CA CYS A 205 12.91 15.13 -2.42
C CYS A 205 14.17 16.00 -2.35
N GLN A 206 14.02 17.33 -2.26
CA GLN A 206 15.15 18.25 -2.13
C GLN A 206 15.99 18.00 -0.86
N ILE A 207 15.42 17.42 0.20
CA ILE A 207 16.16 17.12 1.42
C ILE A 207 17.20 16.01 1.20
N LEU A 208 16.87 14.98 0.42
CA LEU A 208 17.71 13.78 0.25
C LEU A 208 18.39 13.70 -1.13
N PHE A 209 17.80 14.30 -2.15
CA PHE A 209 18.12 14.05 -3.55
C PHE A 209 18.63 15.29 -4.29
N ASP A 210 18.99 16.36 -3.58
CA ASP A 210 19.47 17.62 -4.19
C ASP A 210 20.80 17.49 -4.95
N ARG A 211 21.55 16.41 -4.72
CA ARG A 211 22.78 16.12 -5.47
C ARG A 211 22.59 15.11 -6.61
N LEU A 212 21.37 14.58 -6.79
CA LEU A 212 21.07 13.71 -7.91
C LEU A 212 20.92 14.51 -9.20
N ASP A 213 21.21 13.84 -10.32
CA ASP A 213 20.88 14.29 -11.67
C ASP A 213 19.41 14.76 -11.76
N PRO A 214 19.09 15.82 -12.53
CA PRO A 214 17.74 16.36 -12.63
C PRO A 214 16.67 15.34 -13.04
N GLU A 215 16.96 14.42 -13.97
CA GLU A 215 15.98 13.41 -14.41
C GLU A 215 15.73 12.38 -13.29
N LEU A 216 16.79 11.93 -12.61
CA LEU A 216 16.67 11.03 -11.45
C LEU A 216 15.88 11.68 -10.32
N ARG A 217 16.17 12.95 -10.01
CA ARG A 217 15.45 13.71 -8.99
C ARG A 217 13.97 13.86 -9.35
N GLN A 218 13.66 14.14 -10.62
CA GLN A 218 12.27 14.23 -11.07
C GLN A 218 11.55 12.88 -10.90
N GLN A 219 12.21 11.76 -11.17
CA GLN A 219 11.60 10.44 -10.99
C GLN A 219 11.31 10.14 -9.51
N GLU A 220 12.19 10.54 -8.59
CA GLU A 220 11.92 10.46 -7.15
C GLU A 220 10.73 11.33 -6.75
N GLN A 221 10.64 12.55 -7.30
CA GLN A 221 9.52 13.45 -7.06
C GLN A 221 8.20 12.88 -7.60
N LEU A 222 8.21 12.30 -8.81
CA LEU A 222 7.02 11.68 -9.41
C LEU A 222 6.54 10.48 -8.57
N PHE A 223 7.46 9.59 -8.18
CA PHE A 223 7.09 8.46 -7.32
C PHE A 223 6.58 8.93 -5.95
N THR A 224 7.24 9.93 -5.36
CA THR A 224 6.79 10.53 -4.09
C THR A 224 5.40 11.15 -4.25
N THR A 225 5.13 11.83 -5.37
CA THR A 225 3.80 12.41 -5.66
C THR A 225 2.73 11.33 -5.77
N LEU A 226 3.03 10.22 -6.46
CA LEU A 226 2.14 9.07 -6.53
C LEU A 226 1.89 8.50 -5.13
N MET A 227 2.94 8.26 -4.35
CA MET A 227 2.82 7.74 -2.99
C MET A 227 1.95 8.66 -2.11
N LEU A 228 2.17 9.97 -2.13
CA LEU A 228 1.33 10.93 -1.41
C LEU A 228 -0.12 10.89 -1.90
N SER A 229 -0.33 10.75 -3.21
CA SER A 229 -1.66 10.63 -3.81
C SER A 229 -2.40 9.35 -3.39
N LEU A 230 -1.69 8.25 -3.15
CA LEU A 230 -2.26 6.99 -2.67
C LEU A 230 -2.52 7.01 -1.16
N LEU A 231 -1.72 7.78 -0.41
CA LEU A 231 -1.82 7.85 1.05
C LEU A 231 -2.78 8.91 1.53
N LYS A 232 -3.09 9.93 0.73
CA LYS A 232 -3.94 11.03 1.18
C LYS A 232 -5.31 10.52 1.60
N ASN A 233 -5.83 11.10 2.66
CA ASN A 233 -7.19 10.80 3.07
C ASN A 233 -8.14 11.39 2.02
N HIS A 234 -8.78 10.51 1.23
CA HIS A 234 -9.92 10.92 0.43
C HIS A 234 -11.06 11.26 1.41
N ALA A 235 -11.43 12.54 1.45
CA ALA A 235 -12.50 13.00 2.32
C ALA A 235 -13.80 12.25 1.98
N ALA A 236 -14.60 11.92 3.00
CA ALA A 236 -15.92 11.34 2.79
C ALA A 236 -16.87 12.30 2.07
N THR A 237 -16.56 13.60 2.12
CA THR A 237 -17.31 14.69 1.49
C THR A 237 -16.47 15.35 0.40
N PRO A 238 -17.07 15.67 -0.76
CA PRO A 238 -16.42 16.46 -1.80
C PRO A 238 -15.92 17.80 -1.26
N ARG A 239 -14.71 18.18 -1.64
CA ARG A 239 -14.23 19.55 -1.47
C ARG A 239 -14.85 20.43 -2.54
N ASP A 240 -14.78 21.74 -2.33
CA ASP A 240 -15.26 22.72 -3.29
C ASP A 240 -14.27 22.90 -4.47
N ASN A 241 -14.13 21.85 -5.28
CA ASN A 241 -13.32 21.85 -6.50
C ASN A 241 -13.97 20.98 -7.59
N ASP A 242 -13.61 21.24 -8.84
CA ASP A 242 -14.23 20.58 -9.99
C ASP A 242 -13.96 19.07 -10.04
N GLN A 243 -12.81 18.61 -9.56
CA GLN A 243 -12.45 17.19 -9.57
C GLN A 243 -13.36 16.38 -8.64
N ASP A 244 -13.56 16.86 -7.42
CA ASP A 244 -14.41 16.22 -6.41
C ASP A 244 -15.90 16.31 -6.81
N ARG A 245 -16.33 17.43 -7.40
CA ARG A 245 -17.69 17.56 -7.96
C ARG A 245 -17.94 16.55 -9.08
N THR A 246 -17.00 16.43 -10.01
CA THR A 246 -17.08 15.47 -11.12
C THR A 246 -17.13 14.03 -10.60
N LEU A 247 -16.25 13.68 -9.64
CA LEU A 247 -16.24 12.34 -9.06
C LEU A 247 -17.56 12.03 -8.34
N MET A 248 -18.12 12.98 -7.59
CA MET A 248 -19.40 12.76 -6.91
C MET A 248 -20.54 12.57 -7.90
N GLN A 249 -20.57 13.30 -9.02
CA GLN A 249 -21.57 13.08 -10.08
C GLN A 249 -21.49 11.67 -10.65
N GLU A 250 -20.29 11.19 -11.01
CA GLU A 250 -20.09 9.82 -11.51
C GLU A 250 -20.48 8.75 -10.48
N VAL A 251 -20.26 9.00 -9.18
CA VAL A 251 -20.71 8.14 -8.08
C VAL A 251 -22.23 8.08 -8.02
N GLU A 252 -22.90 9.23 -8.03
CA GLU A 252 -24.35 9.33 -7.94
C GLU A 252 -25.05 8.66 -9.12
N GLU A 253 -24.52 8.83 -10.34
CA GLU A 253 -25.00 8.15 -11.55
C GLU A 253 -24.78 6.63 -11.49
N SER A 254 -23.66 6.19 -10.91
CA SER A 254 -23.39 4.76 -10.71
C SER A 254 -24.40 4.15 -9.74
N VAL A 255 -24.70 4.84 -8.63
CA VAL A 255 -25.72 4.41 -7.65
C VAL A 255 -27.12 4.39 -8.29
N GLU A 256 -27.48 5.40 -9.07
CA GLU A 256 -28.76 5.44 -9.78
C GLU A 256 -28.92 4.27 -10.76
N ARG A 257 -27.86 3.89 -11.48
CA ARG A 257 -27.87 2.69 -12.33
C ARG A 257 -28.12 1.41 -11.54
N VAL A 258 -27.55 1.27 -10.34
CA VAL A 258 -27.82 0.13 -9.45
C VAL A 258 -29.28 0.12 -8.99
N GLU A 259 -29.83 1.26 -8.60
CA GLU A 259 -31.24 1.40 -8.21
C GLU A 259 -32.18 1.01 -9.36
N ALA A 260 -31.90 1.49 -10.56
CA ALA A 260 -32.69 1.18 -11.75
C ALA A 260 -32.65 -0.31 -12.12
N CYS A 261 -31.47 -0.93 -12.09
CA CYS A 261 -31.31 -2.35 -12.43
C CYS A 261 -31.88 -3.28 -11.36
N SER A 262 -31.74 -2.92 -10.07
CA SER A 262 -32.24 -3.73 -8.96
C SER A 262 -33.70 -3.47 -8.64
N GLY A 263 -34.29 -2.35 -9.08
CA GLY A 263 -35.64 -1.93 -8.72
C GLY A 263 -35.78 -1.58 -7.23
N ILE A 264 -34.73 -1.01 -6.64
CA ILE A 264 -34.67 -0.61 -5.22
C ILE A 264 -34.39 0.89 -5.15
N ARG A 265 -34.89 1.54 -4.09
CA ARG A 265 -34.35 2.82 -3.63
C ARG A 265 -33.52 2.59 -2.37
N PHE A 266 -32.26 3.00 -2.39
CA PHE A 266 -31.37 2.76 -1.28
C PHE A 266 -31.75 3.60 -0.06
N PRO A 267 -31.90 3.00 1.13
CA PRO A 267 -31.95 3.78 2.35
C PRO A 267 -30.61 4.49 2.54
N GLN A 268 -30.63 5.73 3.03
CA GLN A 268 -29.41 6.50 3.31
C GLN A 268 -28.47 6.60 2.10
N ARG A 269 -29.03 6.86 0.91
CA ARG A 269 -28.28 7.00 -0.37
C ARG A 269 -27.05 7.91 -0.25
N GLU A 270 -27.14 9.00 0.49
CA GLU A 270 -26.02 9.94 0.72
C GLU A 270 -24.82 9.27 1.39
N GLN A 271 -25.05 8.36 2.35
CA GLN A 271 -23.98 7.62 3.02
C GLN A 271 -23.31 6.61 2.08
N LEU A 272 -24.09 5.95 1.22
CA LEU A 272 -23.53 5.08 0.18
C LEU A 272 -22.66 5.88 -0.80
N CYS A 273 -23.16 7.01 -1.29
CA CYS A 273 -22.42 7.89 -2.20
C CYS A 273 -21.14 8.40 -1.55
N SER A 274 -21.19 8.86 -0.29
CA SER A 274 -20.02 9.30 0.46
C SER A 274 -18.95 8.20 0.63
N ARG A 275 -19.37 6.96 0.93
CA ARG A 275 -18.47 5.81 1.05
C ARG A 275 -17.84 5.43 -0.29
N LEU A 276 -18.64 5.38 -1.35
CA LEU A 276 -18.16 5.09 -2.70
C LEU A 276 -17.23 6.17 -3.20
N PHE A 277 -17.54 7.45 -2.97
CA PHE A 277 -16.70 8.59 -3.31
C PHE A 277 -15.30 8.47 -2.68
N ALA A 278 -15.23 8.21 -1.37
CA ALA A 278 -13.96 8.05 -0.68
C ALA A 278 -13.13 6.87 -1.23
N HIS A 279 -13.76 5.74 -1.52
CA HIS A 279 -13.09 4.56 -2.08
C HIS A 279 -12.64 4.77 -3.54
N LEU A 280 -13.53 5.30 -4.39
CA LEU A 280 -13.30 5.47 -5.82
C LEU A 280 -12.22 6.51 -6.09
N GLY A 281 -12.09 7.54 -5.25
CA GLY A 281 -10.96 8.47 -5.33
C GLY A 281 -9.60 7.75 -5.32
N ALA A 282 -9.43 6.78 -4.40
CA ALA A 282 -8.21 5.98 -4.32
C ALA A 282 -8.14 4.88 -5.39
N ALA A 283 -9.28 4.27 -5.75
CA ALA A 283 -9.34 3.23 -6.77
C ALA A 283 -9.00 3.76 -8.17
N ILE A 284 -9.43 4.98 -8.51
CA ILE A 284 -9.13 5.61 -9.80
C ILE A 284 -7.61 5.80 -9.95
N GLU A 285 -6.93 6.29 -8.91
CA GLU A 285 -5.48 6.42 -8.95
C GLU A 285 -4.81 5.05 -9.11
N ARG A 286 -5.25 4.04 -8.35
CA ARG A 286 -4.70 2.67 -8.48
C ARG A 286 -4.88 2.11 -9.88
N ALA A 287 -6.08 2.24 -10.46
CA ALA A 287 -6.37 1.80 -11.83
C ALA A 287 -5.52 2.56 -12.87
N ARG A 288 -5.41 3.89 -12.75
CA ARG A 288 -4.63 4.73 -13.68
C ARG A 288 -3.16 4.35 -13.70
N PHE A 289 -2.58 4.04 -12.54
CA PHE A 289 -1.16 3.67 -12.42
C PHE A 289 -0.92 2.16 -12.48
N GLY A 290 -1.94 1.34 -12.74
CA GLY A 290 -1.79 -0.12 -12.83
C GLY A 290 -1.40 -0.79 -11.50
N ILE A 291 -1.74 -0.16 -10.38
CA ILE A 291 -1.44 -0.66 -9.04
C ILE A 291 -2.39 -1.80 -8.71
N ARG A 292 -1.82 -2.99 -8.54
CA ARG A 292 -2.57 -4.17 -8.14
C ARG A 292 -2.86 -4.13 -6.65
N ILE A 293 -4.05 -4.61 -6.29
CA ILE A 293 -4.46 -4.78 -4.91
C ILE A 293 -4.85 -6.22 -4.64
N GLY A 294 -4.75 -6.58 -3.36
CA GLY A 294 -5.15 -7.89 -2.89
C GLY A 294 -6.41 -7.88 -2.07
N THR A 295 -7.33 -8.79 -2.40
CA THR A 295 -8.53 -9.01 -1.60
C THR A 295 -8.91 -10.49 -1.62
N PRO A 296 -9.18 -11.10 -0.45
CA PRO A 296 -9.74 -12.44 -0.40
C PRO A 296 -11.20 -12.48 -0.88
N LEU A 297 -11.88 -11.33 -0.89
CA LEU A 297 -13.32 -11.20 -1.13
C LEU A 297 -13.72 -11.53 -2.57
N LEU A 298 -12.81 -11.38 -3.53
CA LEU A 298 -13.12 -11.63 -4.93
C LEU A 298 -13.58 -13.08 -5.14
N ALA A 299 -12.84 -14.06 -4.64
CA ALA A 299 -13.18 -15.47 -4.80
C ALA A 299 -14.51 -15.83 -4.09
N GLU A 300 -14.78 -15.22 -2.95
CA GLU A 300 -16.03 -15.41 -2.20
C GLU A 300 -17.23 -14.83 -2.97
N LEU A 301 -17.09 -13.63 -3.53
CA LEU A 301 -18.14 -13.00 -4.33
C LEU A 301 -18.35 -13.72 -5.67
N GLU A 302 -17.30 -14.21 -6.32
CA GLU A 302 -17.41 -15.01 -7.55
C GLU A 302 -18.21 -16.30 -7.30
N LEU A 303 -18.01 -16.93 -6.15
CA LEU A 303 -18.70 -18.17 -5.79
C LEU A 303 -20.14 -17.94 -5.31
N HIS A 304 -20.37 -16.95 -4.46
CA HIS A 304 -21.65 -16.80 -3.74
C HIS A 304 -22.55 -15.69 -4.29
N HIS A 305 -21.98 -14.65 -4.93
CA HIS A 305 -22.73 -13.48 -5.38
C HIS A 305 -22.30 -12.99 -6.79
N PRO A 306 -22.26 -13.86 -7.83
CA PRO A 306 -21.81 -13.45 -9.17
C PRO A 306 -22.70 -12.38 -9.82
N GLY A 307 -24.00 -12.35 -9.46
CA GLY A 307 -24.93 -11.32 -9.89
C GLY A 307 -24.56 -9.93 -9.36
N LEU A 308 -24.07 -9.84 -8.12
CA LEU A 308 -23.61 -8.57 -7.53
C LEU A 308 -22.37 -8.03 -8.25
N LEU A 309 -21.44 -8.91 -8.63
CA LEU A 309 -20.26 -8.50 -9.43
C LEU A 309 -20.65 -7.99 -10.82
N THR A 310 -21.62 -8.65 -11.46
CA THR A 310 -22.14 -8.23 -12.78
C THR A 310 -22.81 -6.86 -12.67
N LEU A 311 -23.73 -6.70 -11.73
CA LEU A 311 -24.40 -5.42 -11.44
C LEU A 311 -23.41 -4.30 -11.12
N THR A 312 -22.39 -4.60 -10.31
CA THR A 312 -21.34 -3.64 -9.97
C THR A 312 -20.61 -3.19 -11.24
N ARG A 313 -20.16 -4.13 -12.08
CA ARG A 313 -19.44 -3.83 -13.33
C ARG A 313 -20.27 -2.93 -14.25
N ASP A 314 -21.54 -3.25 -14.44
CA ASP A 314 -22.44 -2.46 -15.28
C ASP A 314 -22.67 -1.05 -14.70
N SER A 315 -22.81 -0.96 -13.38
CA SER A 315 -23.00 0.32 -12.70
C SER A 315 -21.79 1.25 -12.74
N ILE A 316 -20.57 0.74 -12.86
CA ILE A 316 -19.35 1.58 -12.87
C ILE A 316 -18.84 1.90 -14.29
N ALA A 317 -19.48 1.36 -15.33
CA ALA A 317 -18.99 1.46 -16.71
C ALA A 317 -18.86 2.92 -17.21
N GLY A 318 -19.79 3.79 -16.84
CA GLY A 318 -19.72 5.23 -17.14
C GLY A 318 -18.50 5.91 -16.51
N LEU A 319 -18.22 5.60 -15.23
CA LEU A 319 -17.07 6.14 -14.51
C LEU A 319 -15.75 5.68 -15.13
N GLU A 320 -15.63 4.39 -15.46
CA GLU A 320 -14.45 3.87 -16.18
C GLU A 320 -14.24 4.58 -17.53
N HIS A 321 -15.32 4.82 -18.27
CA HIS A 321 -15.26 5.55 -19.53
C HIS A 321 -14.80 7.00 -19.33
N HIS A 322 -15.39 7.69 -18.35
CA HIS A 322 -15.04 9.07 -17.99
C HIS A 322 -13.56 9.23 -17.67
N TYR A 323 -13.05 8.40 -16.77
CA TYR A 323 -11.66 8.48 -16.30
C TYR A 323 -10.66 7.75 -17.19
N ARG A 324 -11.13 7.06 -18.24
CA ARG A 324 -10.33 6.24 -19.17
C ARG A 324 -9.49 5.18 -18.44
N ILE A 325 -10.09 4.53 -17.47
CA ILE A 325 -9.47 3.47 -16.65
C ILE A 325 -10.24 2.16 -16.78
N ARG A 326 -9.63 1.09 -16.28
CA ARG A 326 -10.32 -0.17 -15.99
C ARG A 326 -9.99 -0.59 -14.57
N PHE A 327 -11.02 -0.85 -13.77
CA PHE A 327 -10.84 -1.43 -12.46
C PHE A 327 -10.48 -2.90 -12.59
N SER A 328 -9.56 -3.36 -11.72
CA SER A 328 -9.27 -4.78 -11.64
C SER A 328 -10.45 -5.53 -11.04
N PRO A 329 -10.55 -6.86 -11.22
CA PRO A 329 -11.53 -7.70 -10.54
C PRO A 329 -11.54 -7.48 -9.02
N GLU A 330 -10.37 -7.30 -8.41
CA GLU A 330 -10.23 -7.01 -6.99
C GLU A 330 -10.86 -5.66 -6.60
N GLU A 331 -10.67 -4.60 -7.39
CA GLU A 331 -11.34 -3.32 -7.12
C GLU A 331 -12.85 -3.43 -7.26
N LEU A 332 -13.31 -4.10 -8.32
CA LEU A 332 -14.74 -4.36 -8.51
C LEU A 332 -15.34 -5.13 -7.32
N SER A 333 -14.60 -6.07 -6.73
CA SER A 333 -15.03 -6.80 -5.54
C SER A 333 -15.20 -5.87 -4.32
N LEU A 334 -14.32 -4.88 -4.14
CA LEU A 334 -14.40 -3.93 -3.02
C LEU A 334 -15.57 -2.93 -3.21
N ILE A 335 -15.79 -2.49 -4.44
CA ILE A 335 -16.96 -1.68 -4.80
C ILE A 335 -18.24 -2.50 -4.56
N ALA A 336 -18.26 -3.76 -5.00
CA ALA A 336 -19.37 -4.68 -4.84
C ALA A 336 -19.73 -4.90 -3.37
N VAL A 337 -18.75 -5.04 -2.47
CA VAL A 337 -19.04 -5.14 -1.02
C VAL A 337 -19.75 -3.90 -0.48
N SER A 338 -19.38 -2.70 -0.94
CA SER A 338 -20.04 -1.47 -0.52
C SER A 338 -21.49 -1.41 -1.03
N LEU A 339 -21.75 -1.78 -2.27
CA LEU A 339 -23.11 -1.87 -2.83
C LEU A 339 -23.93 -2.98 -2.17
N GLY A 340 -23.34 -4.16 -1.98
CA GLY A 340 -23.97 -5.34 -1.39
C GLY A 340 -24.45 -5.09 0.03
N ALA A 341 -23.66 -4.38 0.84
CA ALA A 341 -24.06 -4.00 2.19
C ALA A 341 -25.36 -3.17 2.22
N TRP A 342 -25.58 -2.29 1.23
CA TRP A 342 -26.82 -1.51 1.12
C TRP A 342 -27.97 -2.29 0.49
N LEU A 343 -27.68 -3.18 -0.47
CA LEU A 343 -28.68 -4.08 -1.05
C LEU A 343 -29.26 -5.05 0.00
N MET A 344 -28.43 -5.54 0.92
CA MET A 344 -28.87 -6.35 2.07
C MET A 344 -29.77 -5.56 3.02
N GLN A 345 -29.42 -4.30 3.34
CA GLN A 345 -30.27 -3.43 4.16
C GLN A 345 -31.63 -3.14 3.52
N ALA A 346 -31.69 -3.13 2.18
CA ALA A 346 -32.91 -2.97 1.41
C ALA A 346 -33.67 -4.28 1.15
N GLY A 347 -33.17 -5.43 1.64
CA GLY A 347 -33.85 -6.73 1.58
C GLY A 347 -33.77 -7.46 0.23
N LYS A 348 -32.74 -7.23 -0.59
CA LYS A 348 -32.58 -7.84 -1.93
C LYS A 348 -31.35 -8.74 -2.12
N LEU A 349 -30.64 -9.06 -1.04
CA LEU A 349 -29.52 -10.01 -1.04
C LEU A 349 -29.65 -11.02 0.09
#